data_AF-A0A7J2MGK5-F1
#
_entry.id   AF-A0A7J2MGK5-F1
#
_cell.length_a   1.000
_cell.length_b   1.000
_cell.length_c   1.000
_cell.angle_alpha   90.00
_cell.angle_beta   90.00
_cell.angle_gamma   90.00
#
_symmetry.space_group_name_H-M   'P 1'
#
loop_
_entity.id
_entity.type
_entity.pdbx_description
1 polymer ?
#
loop_
_entity_poly.entity_id
_entity_poly.type
_entity_poly.pdbx_seq_one_letter_code
_entity_poly.pdbx_strand_id
1 'polypeptide(L)' 'MSRTRIKICGNTNPADLAYAILCGADAVGFIT' A
#
# COMPACT_ATOMS: atom_id res chain seq x y z
N MET A 1 -20.44 -8.67 -6.35
CA MET A 1 -19.06 -9.21 -6.39
C MET A 1 -18.19 -8.32 -5.50
N SER A 2 -17.40 -8.84 -4.55
CA SER A 2 -16.41 -8.01 -3.85
C SER A 2 -15.19 -7.82 -4.73
N ARG A 3 -14.67 -6.59 -4.86
CA ARG A 3 -13.41 -6.37 -5.58
C ARG A 3 -12.24 -7.03 -4.84
N THR A 4 -11.21 -7.45 -5.57
CA THR A 4 -9.94 -7.89 -4.98
C THR A 4 -9.29 -6.74 -4.21
N ARG A 5 -8.76 -7.04 -3.02
CA ARG A 5 -8.03 -6.07 -2.18
C ARG A 5 -6.53 -6.23 -2.37
N ILE A 6 -5.77 -5.13 -2.44
CA ILE A 6 -4.33 -5.13 -2.68
C ILE A 6 -3.59 -4.52 -1.48
N LYS A 7 -2.70 -5.30 -0.86
CA LYS A 7 -1.77 -4.82 0.19
C LYS A 7 -0.36 -4.67 -0.39
N ILE A 8 0.28 -3.53 -0.14
CA ILE A 8 1.70 -3.30 -0.43
C ILE A 8 2.48 -3.33 0.89
N CYS A 9 3.64 -3.98 0.94
CA CYS A 9 4.40 -4.18 2.17
C CYS A 9 5.85 -3.73 1.99
N GLY A 10 6.53 -3.43 3.09
CA GLY A 10 7.93 -3.01 3.05
C GLY A 10 8.10 -1.53 2.69
N ASN A 11 7.09 -0.70 2.96
CA ASN A 11 7.22 0.75 2.80
C ASN A 11 8.22 1.28 3.84
N THR A 12 9.25 1.99 3.38
CA THR A 12 10.32 2.55 4.23
C THR A 12 10.43 4.07 4.15
N ASN A 13 9.71 4.70 3.22
CA ASN A 13 9.71 6.15 3.05
C ASN A 13 8.32 6.70 2.69
N PRO A 14 8.06 8.01 2.94
CA PRO A 14 6.75 8.61 2.68
C PRO A 14 6.37 8.72 1.19
N ALA A 15 7.34 8.79 0.27
CA ALA A 15 7.06 8.94 -1.15
C ALA A 15 6.44 7.65 -1.72
N ASP A 16 7.02 6.49 -1.41
CA ASP A 16 6.48 5.18 -1.83
C ASP A 16 5.12 4.90 -1.19
N LEU A 17 4.90 5.38 0.05
CA LEU A 17 3.61 5.29 0.72
C LEU A 17 2.54 6.09 -0.02
N ALA A 18 2.84 7.35 -0.35
CA ALA A 18 1.92 8.21 -1.09
C ALA A 18 1.61 7.62 -2.48
N TYR A 19 2.63 7.10 -3.16
CA TYR A 19 2.46 6.47 -4.47
C TYR A 19 1.58 5.21 -4.40
N ALA A 20 1.80 4.34 -3.41
CA ALA A 20 0.97 3.15 -3.18
C ALA A 20 -0.52 3.52 -2.99
N ILE A 21 -0.79 4.58 -2.21
CA ILE A 21 -2.16 5.08 -1.99
C ILE A 21 -2.77 5.60 -3.30
N LEU A 22 -2.03 6.40 -4.07
CA LEU A 22 -2.49 6.94 -5.37
C LEU A 22 -2.82 5.83 -6.37
N CYS A 23 -2.08 4.72 -6.35
CA CYS A 23 -2.37 3.54 -7.18
C CYS A 23 -3.56 2.70 -6.69
N GLY A 24 -4.15 3.02 -5.55
CA GLY A 24 -5.31 2.32 -5.00
C GLY A 24 -4.98 1.14 -4.09
N ALA A 25 -3.81 1.13 -3.44
CA ALA A 25 -3.53 0.16 -2.39
C ALA A 25 -4.55 0.28 -1.26
N ASP A 26 -5.02 -0.87 -0.80
CA ASP A 26 -6.03 -1.01 0.26
C ASP A 26 -5.45 -1.03 1.67
N ALA A 27 -4.16 -1.36 1.75
CA ALA A 27 -3.39 -1.41 2.96
C ALA A 27 -1.90 -1.27 2.61
N VAL A 28 -1.14 -0.70 3.53
CA VAL A 28 0.31 -0.62 3.49
C VAL A 28 0.91 -1.26 4.74
N GLY A 29 2.15 -1.75 4.67
CA GLY A 29 2.81 -2.42 5.79
C GLY A 29 4.26 -1.99 5.98
N PHE A 30 4.65 -1.83 7.24
CA PHE A 30 6.01 -1.56 7.69
C PHE A 30 6.59 -2.84 8.29
N ILE A 31 7.84 -3.17 7.97
CA ILE A 31 8.56 -4.30 8.56
C ILE A 31 9.40 -3.76 9.71
N THR A 32 9.26 -4.35 10.90
CA THR A 32 10.01 -4.04 12.12
C THR A 32 11.05 -5.10 12.41
#